data_AF-A0A5B1QV45-F1
#
_entry.id   AF-A0A5B1QV45-F1
#
_cell.length_a   1.000
_cell.length_b   1.000
_cell.length_c   1.000
_cell.angle_alpha   90.00
_cell.angle_beta   90.00
_cell.angle_gamma   90.00
#
_symmetry.space_group_name_H-M   'P 1'
#
loop_
_entity.id
_entity.type
_entity.pdbx_description
1 polymer ?
#
loop_
_entity_poly.entity_id
_entity_poly.type
_entity_poly.pdbx_seq_one_letter_code
_entity_poly.pdbx_strand_id
1 'polypeptide(L)'
;MFPSASDIDLLVNTLSSNCSLTSLSVLTIADVVDSTAPVLASRLLAPLLCHQDMEYFSWHWCGTELDNAFLEKAAAAWPKLRTLNLQPQIEDWTLDNPNTSSVTLSGLIPLVERCQQLDSLSIAVMGSYDDILAKHRQHGRKVWGLPVELNLFYIWDYSPQTDEQAEVLHIYGSACLTEHLTKVERFLKDIFPESSTIKVQHSFRC
;
A
#
# COMPACT_ATOMS: atom_id res chain seq x y z
N MET A 1 19.62 -18.83 0.71
CA MET A 1 18.77 -19.00 1.89
C MET A 1 18.09 -17.67 2.08
N PHE A 2 16.78 -17.64 1.92
CA PHE A 2 15.99 -16.43 2.06
C PHE A 2 15.69 -16.19 3.55
N PRO A 3 15.63 -14.93 3.99
CA PRO A 3 15.19 -14.62 5.35
C PRO A 3 13.78 -15.11 5.62
N SER A 4 13.56 -15.56 6.85
CA SER A 4 12.27 -15.97 7.37
C SER A 4 11.55 -14.80 8.04
N ALA A 5 10.25 -14.94 8.31
CA ALA A 5 9.50 -13.97 9.12
C ALA A 5 10.16 -13.73 10.49
N SER A 6 10.78 -14.76 11.08
CA SER A 6 11.54 -14.63 12.33
C SER A 6 12.80 -13.77 12.20
N ASP A 7 13.43 -13.72 11.02
CA ASP A 7 14.60 -12.86 10.79
C ASP A 7 14.17 -11.39 10.73
N ILE A 8 13.03 -11.10 10.10
CA ILE A 8 12.43 -9.75 10.11
C ILE A 8 11.99 -9.37 11.53
N ASP A 9 11.31 -10.26 12.25
CA ASP A 9 10.94 -10.02 13.65
C ASP A 9 12.18 -9.71 14.49
N LEU A 10 13.27 -10.48 14.34
CA LEU A 10 14.52 -10.25 15.06
C LEU A 10 15.11 -8.88 14.72
N LEU A 11 15.16 -8.51 13.43
CA LEU A 11 15.65 -7.21 12.97
C LEU A 11 14.85 -6.07 13.58
N VAL A 12 13.53 -6.11 13.43
CA VAL A 12 12.61 -5.06 13.87
C VAL A 12 12.65 -4.90 15.40
N ASN A 13 12.69 -6.00 16.15
CA ASN A 13 12.85 -5.96 17.61
C ASN A 13 14.23 -5.43 18.02
N THR A 14 15.28 -5.79 17.28
CA THR A 14 16.65 -5.29 17.54
C THR A 14 16.72 -3.79 17.32
N LEU A 15 16.15 -3.27 16.22
CA LEU A 15 16.08 -1.84 15.96
C LEU A 15 15.29 -1.10 17.05
N SER A 16 14.10 -1.62 17.40
CA SER A 16 13.28 -1.03 18.46
C SER A 16 13.98 -0.99 19.83
N SER A 17 14.80 -1.99 20.14
CA SER A 17 15.47 -2.10 21.44
C SER A 17 16.78 -1.32 21.54
N ASN A 18 17.49 -1.13 20.42
CA ASN A 18 18.84 -0.56 20.41
C ASN A 18 18.92 0.85 19.79
N CYS A 19 17.93 1.27 19.01
CA CYS A 19 17.87 2.62 18.46
C CYS A 19 17.05 3.54 19.39
N SER A 20 17.44 4.82 19.46
CA SER A 20 16.59 5.80 20.15
C SER A 20 15.31 6.04 19.32
N LEU A 21 14.25 6.52 19.98
CA LEU A 21 12.98 6.85 19.33
C LEU A 21 13.13 7.89 18.19
N THR A 22 14.25 8.62 18.16
CA THR A 22 14.54 9.73 17.25
C THR A 22 15.68 9.46 16.27
N SER A 23 16.44 8.37 16.45
CA SER A 23 17.62 8.12 15.62
C SER A 23 17.31 7.47 14.28
N LEU A 24 16.15 6.80 14.17
CA LEU A 24 15.77 6.07 12.96
C LEU A 24 14.76 6.90 12.15
N SER A 25 15.25 7.54 11.10
CA SER A 25 14.43 8.33 10.15
C SER A 25 14.30 7.68 8.77
N VAL A 26 15.20 6.76 8.44
CA VAL A 26 15.25 6.08 7.14
C VAL A 26 15.41 4.60 7.36
N LEU A 27 14.51 3.80 6.81
CA LEU A 27 14.60 2.35 6.82
C LEU A 27 14.16 1.77 5.47
N THR A 28 14.98 0.88 4.92
CA THR A 28 14.64 0.08 3.75
C THR A 28 14.79 -1.39 4.09
N ILE A 29 13.72 -2.14 3.90
CA ILE A 29 13.70 -3.60 4.01
C ILE A 29 13.43 -4.14 2.61
N ALA A 30 14.39 -4.83 2.04
CA ALA A 30 14.22 -5.56 0.79
C ALA A 30 14.38 -7.03 1.11
N ASP A 31 13.28 -7.78 1.07
CA ASP A 31 13.32 -9.17 1.50
C ASP A 31 12.36 -10.08 0.72
N VAL A 32 12.79 -11.33 0.55
CA VAL A 32 12.00 -12.44 0.03
C VAL A 32 11.69 -13.32 1.24
N VAL A 33 10.50 -13.23 1.83
CA VAL A 33 10.15 -14.17 2.91
C VAL A 33 9.56 -15.42 2.30
N ASP A 34 10.26 -16.54 2.46
CA ASP A 34 9.71 -17.86 2.15
C ASP A 34 8.75 -18.26 3.28
N SER A 35 7.48 -17.84 3.17
CA SER A 35 6.44 -18.17 4.15
C SER A 35 5.29 -18.93 3.48
N THR A 36 4.95 -20.08 4.05
CA THR A 36 3.79 -20.89 3.66
C THR A 36 2.46 -20.33 4.20
N ALA A 37 2.51 -19.36 5.12
CA ALA A 37 1.34 -18.67 5.66
C ALA A 37 1.58 -17.15 5.77
N PRO A 38 0.66 -16.31 5.28
CA PRO A 38 0.85 -14.86 5.31
C PRO A 38 0.86 -14.32 6.75
N VAL A 39 1.86 -13.50 7.07
CA VAL A 39 1.95 -12.76 8.34
C VAL A 39 1.48 -11.32 8.11
N LEU A 40 0.61 -10.81 8.99
CA LEU A 40 0.13 -9.43 8.91
C LEU A 40 1.25 -8.42 9.16
N ALA A 41 1.38 -7.44 8.25
CA ALA A 41 2.30 -6.32 8.37
C ALA A 41 2.13 -5.55 9.69
N SER A 42 0.87 -5.34 10.12
CA SER A 42 0.54 -4.64 11.37
C SER A 42 1.03 -5.33 12.64
N ARG A 43 1.42 -6.61 12.55
CA ARG A 43 2.04 -7.38 13.63
C ARG A 43 3.55 -7.38 13.49
N LEU A 44 4.05 -7.74 12.32
CA LEU A 44 5.49 -7.87 12.03
C LEU A 44 6.26 -6.56 12.23
N LEU A 45 5.68 -5.46 11.75
CA LEU A 45 6.33 -4.15 11.78
C LEU A 45 5.95 -3.32 13.01
N ALA A 46 5.13 -3.86 13.93
CA ALA A 46 4.65 -3.11 15.08
C ALA A 46 5.77 -2.48 15.94
N PRO A 47 6.92 -3.14 16.17
CA PRO A 47 7.99 -2.53 16.96
C PRO A 47 8.63 -1.29 16.31
N LEU A 48 8.60 -1.15 14.98
CA LEU A 48 9.13 0.04 14.29
C LEU A 48 8.30 1.30 14.54
N LEU A 49 7.06 1.13 14.99
CA LEU A 49 6.13 2.24 15.23
C LEU A 49 6.54 3.12 16.43
N CYS A 50 7.58 2.74 17.19
CA CYS A 50 8.12 3.60 18.23
C CYS A 50 8.98 4.76 17.68
N HIS A 51 9.46 4.70 16.44
CA HIS A 51 10.36 5.70 15.86
C HIS A 51 9.59 6.87 15.21
N GLN A 52 9.36 7.93 15.99
CA GLN A 52 8.50 9.06 15.57
C GLN A 52 9.10 9.95 14.48
N ASP A 53 10.42 9.89 14.32
CA ASP A 53 11.17 10.68 13.34
C ASP A 53 11.33 9.96 11.98
N MET A 54 10.54 8.90 11.73
CA MET A 54 10.52 8.22 10.44
C MET A 54 10.09 9.19 9.32
N GLU A 55 10.99 9.42 8.37
CA GLU A 55 10.78 10.25 7.17
C GLU A 55 10.69 9.38 5.91
N TYR A 56 11.43 8.28 5.86
CA TYR A 56 11.48 7.39 4.70
C TYR A 56 11.34 5.94 5.16
N PHE A 57 10.25 5.29 4.74
CA PHE A 57 10.06 3.86 4.93
C PHE A 57 9.83 3.18 3.59
N SER A 58 10.70 2.22 3.27
CA SER A 58 10.56 1.38 2.08
C SER A 58 10.57 -0.09 2.48
N TRP A 59 9.55 -0.82 2.08
CA TRP A 59 9.46 -2.25 2.29
C TRP A 59 9.02 -2.94 1.00
N HIS A 60 9.89 -3.80 0.50
CA HIS A 60 9.57 -4.72 -0.57
C HIS A 60 9.27 -6.07 0.08
N TRP A 61 8.03 -6.53 0.03
CA TRP A 61 7.60 -7.71 0.76
C TRP A 61 7.22 -8.88 -0.13
N CYS A 62 7.40 -10.07 0.44
CA CYS A 62 6.96 -11.37 -0.04
C CYS A 62 6.42 -12.12 1.17
N GLY A 63 5.37 -12.94 1.01
CA GLY A 63 4.85 -13.80 2.09
C GLY A 63 4.22 -13.07 3.28
N THR A 64 3.95 -11.77 3.18
CA THR A 64 3.24 -10.97 4.19
C THR A 64 2.01 -10.31 3.60
N GLU A 65 1.00 -10.13 4.43
CA GLU A 65 -0.23 -9.43 4.07
C GLU A 65 -0.14 -7.99 4.60
N LEU A 66 -0.14 -7.03 3.68
CA LEU A 66 -0.26 -5.61 4.02
C LEU A 66 -1.72 -5.26 4.31
N ASP A 67 -2.03 -4.77 5.52
CA ASP A 67 -3.39 -4.48 5.96
C ASP A 67 -3.63 -2.99 6.26
N ASN A 68 -4.90 -2.57 6.27
CA ASN A 68 -5.28 -1.20 6.65
C ASN A 68 -4.83 -0.82 8.08
N ALA A 69 -4.76 -1.81 8.98
CA ALA A 69 -4.36 -1.60 10.37
C ALA A 69 -2.90 -1.15 10.47
N PHE A 70 -2.02 -1.63 9.60
CA PHE A 70 -0.64 -1.14 9.52
C PHE A 70 -0.60 0.33 9.14
N LEU A 71 -1.32 0.74 8.08
CA LEU A 71 -1.32 2.13 7.60
C LEU A 71 -1.87 3.10 8.65
N GLU A 72 -2.94 2.73 9.35
CA GLU A 72 -3.50 3.55 10.42
C GLU A 72 -2.48 3.78 11.55
N LYS A 73 -1.82 2.71 11.98
CA LYS A 73 -0.80 2.79 13.04
C LYS A 73 0.45 3.55 12.58
N ALA A 74 0.92 3.30 11.37
CA ALA A 74 2.06 3.98 10.76
C ALA A 74 1.79 5.49 10.63
N ALA A 75 0.61 5.87 10.15
CA ALA A 75 0.20 7.26 10.05
C ALA A 75 0.19 7.97 11.42
N ALA A 76 -0.25 7.28 12.47
CA ALA A 76 -0.24 7.82 13.82
C ALA A 76 1.17 7.90 14.43
N ALA A 77 2.03 6.94 14.13
CA ALA A 77 3.38 6.83 14.66
C ALA A 77 4.38 7.76 13.96
N TRP A 78 4.20 8.00 12.65
CA TRP A 78 5.19 8.65 11.78
C TRP A 78 4.64 9.94 11.17
N PRO A 79 4.39 10.99 11.97
CA PRO A 79 3.82 12.25 11.47
C PRO A 79 4.77 13.01 10.51
N LYS A 80 6.07 12.68 10.53
CA LYS A 80 7.11 13.26 9.66
C LYS A 80 7.34 12.48 8.36
N LEU A 81 6.57 11.42 8.12
CA LEU A 81 6.73 10.57 6.96
C LEU A 81 6.61 11.39 5.66
N ARG A 82 7.62 11.28 4.81
CA ARG A 82 7.71 11.91 3.49
C ARG A 82 7.50 10.89 2.40
N THR A 83 8.24 9.79 2.50
CA THR A 83 8.17 8.72 1.51
C THR A 83 7.73 7.42 2.17
N LEU A 84 6.66 6.85 1.63
CA LEU A 84 6.19 5.51 1.97
C LEU A 84 6.19 4.65 0.71
N ASN A 85 7.13 3.71 0.63
CA ASN A 85 7.22 2.78 -0.49
C ASN A 85 6.93 1.36 -0.01
N LEU A 86 5.79 0.85 -0.42
CA LEU A 86 5.24 -0.42 -0.04
C LEU A 86 4.95 -1.20 -1.32
N GLN A 87 5.90 -2.02 -1.76
CA GLN A 87 5.75 -2.82 -2.98
C GLN A 87 5.79 -4.32 -2.67
N PRO A 88 4.85 -5.11 -3.20
CA PRO A 88 5.07 -6.54 -3.26
C PRO A 88 6.25 -6.84 -4.20
N GLN A 89 6.96 -7.93 -3.97
CA GLN A 89 8.01 -8.36 -4.88
C GLN A 89 7.40 -8.80 -6.22
N ILE A 90 7.98 -8.35 -7.33
CA ILE A 90 7.42 -8.47 -8.71
C ILE A 90 7.16 -9.93 -9.12
N GLU A 91 7.87 -10.89 -8.53
CA GLU A 91 7.75 -12.32 -8.85
C GLU A 91 6.54 -12.99 -8.18
N ASP A 92 6.07 -12.45 -7.06
CA ASP A 92 4.85 -12.90 -6.35
C ASP A 92 3.57 -12.24 -6.86
N TRP A 93 3.71 -11.45 -7.93
CA TRP A 93 2.63 -10.68 -8.51
C TRP A 93 1.87 -11.49 -9.55
N THR A 94 1.42 -12.68 -9.13
CA THR A 94 0.57 -13.57 -9.90
C THR A 94 -0.87 -13.51 -9.38
N LEU A 95 -1.84 -13.69 -10.29
CA LEU A 95 -3.25 -13.87 -9.95
C LEU A 95 -3.48 -15.01 -8.94
N ASP A 96 -2.53 -15.93 -8.83
CA ASP A 96 -2.56 -17.10 -7.95
C ASP A 96 -2.03 -16.83 -6.54
N ASN A 97 -1.44 -15.64 -6.29
CA ASN A 97 -1.04 -15.18 -4.96
C ASN A 97 -1.78 -13.88 -4.56
N PRO A 98 -3.14 -13.91 -4.48
CA PRO A 98 -3.95 -12.74 -4.16
C PRO A 98 -3.79 -12.24 -2.71
N ASN A 99 -3.00 -12.91 -1.87
CA ASN A 99 -2.92 -12.65 -0.42
C ASN A 99 -1.86 -11.60 -0.01
N THR A 100 -1.42 -10.74 -0.91
CA THR A 100 -0.26 -9.85 -0.63
C THR A 100 -0.63 -8.47 -0.06
N SER A 101 -1.84 -7.97 -0.31
CA SER A 101 -2.32 -6.71 0.28
C SER A 101 -3.83 -6.76 0.43
N SER A 102 -4.35 -6.45 1.62
CA SER A 102 -5.76 -6.19 1.92
C SER A 102 -6.03 -4.69 2.14
N VAL A 103 -5.08 -3.83 1.79
CA VAL A 103 -5.23 -2.38 1.88
C VAL A 103 -6.30 -1.89 0.94
N THR A 104 -7.27 -1.13 1.45
CA THR A 104 -8.27 -0.47 0.63
C THR A 104 -7.87 0.96 0.31
N LEU A 105 -8.46 1.54 -0.73
CA LEU A 105 -8.33 2.97 -1.02
C LEU A 105 -8.71 3.87 0.16
N SER A 106 -9.70 3.48 0.97
CA SER A 106 -10.09 4.22 2.17
C SER A 106 -9.08 4.05 3.32
N GLY A 107 -8.32 2.96 3.33
CA GLY A 107 -7.21 2.75 4.27
C GLY A 107 -6.05 3.74 4.10
N LEU A 108 -6.00 4.48 2.99
CA LEU A 108 -5.00 5.53 2.75
C LEU A 108 -5.32 6.84 3.48
N ILE A 109 -6.58 7.05 3.90
CA ILE A 109 -7.03 8.31 4.52
C ILE A 109 -6.16 8.72 5.73
N PRO A 110 -5.84 7.83 6.69
CA PRO A 110 -5.04 8.20 7.86
C PRO A 110 -3.68 8.80 7.50
N LEU A 111 -3.03 8.34 6.42
CA LEU A 111 -1.74 8.86 5.97
C LEU A 111 -1.87 10.33 5.58
N VAL A 112 -2.94 10.70 4.89
CA VAL A 112 -3.14 12.09 4.44
C VAL A 112 -3.51 13.00 5.61
N GLU A 113 -4.30 12.50 6.55
CA GLU A 113 -4.72 13.28 7.71
C GLU A 113 -3.56 13.55 8.69
N ARG A 114 -2.58 12.64 8.77
CA ARG A 114 -1.56 12.65 9.84
C ARG A 114 -0.13 12.91 9.33
N CYS A 115 0.21 12.47 8.12
CA CYS A 115 1.54 12.64 7.52
C CYS A 115 1.52 13.84 6.58
N GLN A 116 1.51 15.05 7.14
CA GLN A 116 1.38 16.29 6.34
C GLN A 116 2.59 16.55 5.42
N GLN A 117 3.72 15.88 5.64
CA GLN A 117 4.92 16.01 4.82
C GLN A 117 5.03 14.91 3.75
N LEU A 118 4.03 14.04 3.63
CA LEU A 118 4.05 12.95 2.65
C LEU A 118 4.15 13.53 1.25
N ASP A 119 5.22 13.20 0.53
CA ASP A 119 5.54 13.67 -0.82
C ASP A 119 5.55 12.52 -1.83
N SER A 120 5.68 11.28 -1.38
CA SER A 120 5.73 10.10 -2.23
C SER A 120 5.07 8.91 -1.54
N LEU A 121 4.08 8.32 -2.22
CA LEU A 121 3.39 7.12 -1.80
C LEU A 121 3.37 6.11 -2.93
N SER A 122 3.94 4.94 -2.67
CA SER A 122 3.94 3.79 -3.56
C SER A 122 3.35 2.62 -2.79
N ILE A 123 2.20 2.10 -3.20
CA ILE A 123 1.49 1.06 -2.43
C ILE A 123 0.58 0.19 -3.30
N ALA A 124 0.54 -1.12 -2.98
CA ALA A 124 -0.44 -2.04 -3.53
C ALA A 124 -1.78 -1.94 -2.78
N VAL A 125 -2.85 -1.65 -3.52
CA VAL A 125 -4.21 -1.49 -2.97
C VAL A 125 -5.17 -2.45 -3.64
N MET A 126 -6.05 -3.03 -2.83
CA MET A 126 -7.28 -3.68 -3.27
C MET A 126 -8.40 -2.64 -3.41
N GLY A 127 -9.29 -2.90 -4.35
CA GLY A 127 -10.57 -2.22 -4.38
C GLY A 127 -11.56 -2.86 -5.34
N SER A 128 -12.80 -2.97 -4.85
CA SER A 128 -13.98 -3.02 -5.70
C SER A 128 -14.45 -1.59 -5.96
N TYR A 129 -15.04 -1.37 -7.13
CA TYR A 129 -15.66 -0.10 -7.52
C TYR A 129 -16.70 0.40 -6.50
N ASP A 130 -17.38 -0.51 -5.82
CA ASP A 130 -18.46 -0.19 -4.87
C ASP A 130 -17.96 0.46 -3.57
N ASP A 131 -16.73 0.13 -3.13
CA ASP A 131 -16.13 0.71 -1.91
C ASP A 131 -15.83 2.21 -2.06
N ILE A 132 -15.44 2.61 -3.27
CA ILE A 132 -15.16 4.00 -3.63
C ILE A 132 -16.46 4.81 -3.56
N LEU A 133 -17.54 4.28 -4.13
CA LEU A 133 -18.85 4.95 -4.18
C LEU A 133 -19.51 5.08 -2.80
N ALA A 134 -19.42 4.05 -1.96
CA ALA A 134 -20.03 4.06 -0.63
C ALA A 134 -19.41 5.15 0.28
N LYS A 135 -18.10 5.41 0.12
CA LYS A 135 -17.34 6.35 0.96
C LYS A 135 -17.31 7.79 0.42
N HIS A 136 -17.35 8.00 -0.90
CA HIS A 136 -17.45 9.34 -1.51
C HIS A 136 -18.66 10.12 -0.96
N ARG A 137 -19.77 9.41 -0.69
CA ARG A 137 -20.97 9.98 -0.08
C ARG A 137 -20.85 10.32 1.41
N GLN A 138 -19.88 9.75 2.13
CA GLN A 138 -19.70 9.95 3.57
C GLN A 138 -18.71 11.08 3.89
N HIS A 139 -17.69 11.30 3.05
CA HIS A 139 -16.66 12.30 3.30
C HIS A 139 -16.90 13.58 2.49
N GLY A 140 -17.82 14.42 2.96
CA GLY A 140 -17.95 15.83 2.51
C GLY A 140 -16.82 16.74 3.02
N ARG A 141 -15.70 16.20 3.49
CA ARG A 141 -14.55 16.96 4.00
C ARG A 141 -13.43 16.96 2.97
N LYS A 142 -13.08 18.15 2.49
CA LYS A 142 -11.80 18.39 1.80
C LYS A 142 -10.67 18.10 2.77
N VAL A 143 -9.88 17.09 2.47
CA VAL A 143 -8.61 16.83 3.17
C VAL A 143 -7.58 17.76 2.52
N TRP A 144 -6.86 18.52 3.35
CA TRP A 144 -5.79 19.39 2.88
C TRP A 144 -4.49 18.59 2.94
N GLY A 145 -3.87 18.33 1.80
CA GLY A 145 -2.61 17.59 1.70
C GLY A 145 -1.65 18.31 0.75
N LEU A 146 -0.35 18.11 0.92
CA LEU A 146 0.71 18.64 0.04
C LEU A 146 0.77 17.87 -1.31
N PRO A 147 1.55 18.33 -2.30
CA PRO A 147 1.77 17.56 -3.52
C PRO A 147 2.42 16.21 -3.21
N VAL A 148 1.68 15.12 -3.43
CA VAL A 148 2.14 13.73 -3.27
C VAL A 148 2.28 13.07 -4.64
N GLU A 149 3.42 12.49 -4.96
CA GLU A 149 3.54 11.54 -6.07
C GLU A 149 2.91 10.21 -5.66
N LEU A 150 1.80 9.85 -6.31
CA LEU A 150 1.10 8.59 -6.06
C LEU A 150 1.48 7.57 -7.13
N ASN A 151 2.02 6.42 -6.71
CA ASN A 151 2.25 5.24 -7.52
C ASN A 151 1.42 4.08 -6.95
N LEU A 152 0.22 3.89 -7.47
CA LEU A 152 -0.66 2.82 -7.01
C LEU A 152 -0.57 1.61 -7.90
N PHE A 153 -0.49 0.46 -7.24
CA PHE A 153 -0.50 -0.84 -7.86
C PHE A 153 -1.83 -1.53 -7.54
N TYR A 154 -2.71 -1.66 -8.53
CA TYR A 154 -4.06 -2.17 -8.32
C TYR A 154 -4.11 -3.70 -8.39
N ILE A 155 -4.60 -4.35 -7.34
CA ILE A 155 -4.86 -5.79 -7.30
C ILE A 155 -6.35 -6.02 -7.53
N TRP A 156 -6.71 -6.78 -8.57
CA TRP A 156 -8.10 -7.09 -8.89
C TRP A 156 -8.51 -8.45 -8.31
N ASP A 157 -9.68 -8.49 -7.68
CA ASP A 157 -10.25 -9.71 -7.07
C ASP A 157 -10.88 -10.70 -8.06
N TYR A 158 -10.81 -10.41 -9.37
CA TYR A 158 -11.31 -11.32 -10.40
C TYR A 158 -10.19 -12.22 -10.91
N SER A 159 -10.09 -13.41 -10.32
CA SER A 159 -9.43 -14.53 -11.00
C SER A 159 -10.38 -15.04 -12.10
N PRO A 160 -10.04 -14.93 -13.40
CA PRO A 160 -10.88 -15.48 -14.46
C PRO A 160 -10.93 -17.00 -14.27
N GLN A 161 -12.13 -17.52 -14.00
CA GLN A 161 -12.34 -18.95 -13.75
C GLN A 161 -12.36 -19.77 -15.06
N THR A 162 -12.36 -19.11 -16.22
CA THR A 162 -12.36 -19.73 -17.54
C THR A 162 -11.56 -18.90 -18.56
N ASP A 163 -11.04 -19.55 -19.60
CA ASP A 163 -10.34 -18.89 -20.72
C ASP A 163 -11.22 -17.85 -21.43
N GLU A 164 -12.54 -18.07 -21.52
CA GLU A 164 -13.49 -17.08 -22.03
C GLU A 164 -13.60 -15.84 -21.13
N GLN A 165 -13.46 -15.96 -19.82
CA GLN A 165 -13.46 -14.81 -18.90
C GLN A 165 -12.17 -13.99 -19.01
N ALA A 166 -11.04 -14.65 -19.28
CA ALA A 166 -9.77 -13.97 -19.57
C ALA A 166 -9.86 -13.20 -20.90
N GLU A 167 -10.47 -13.78 -21.94
CA GLU A 167 -10.75 -13.11 -23.22
C GLU A 167 -11.75 -11.95 -23.07
N VAL A 168 -12.79 -12.09 -22.25
CA VAL A 168 -13.77 -11.02 -21.97
C VAL A 168 -13.13 -9.88 -21.17
N LEU A 169 -12.23 -10.15 -20.21
CA LEU A 169 -11.44 -9.12 -19.54
C LEU A 169 -10.50 -8.41 -20.53
N HIS A 170 -9.97 -9.12 -21.52
CA HIS A 170 -9.09 -8.56 -22.54
C HIS A 170 -9.85 -7.70 -23.58
N ILE A 171 -11.13 -8.01 -23.84
CA ILE A 171 -11.99 -7.30 -24.81
C ILE A 171 -12.75 -6.12 -24.16
N TYR A 172 -13.26 -6.27 -22.94
CA TYR A 172 -13.97 -5.21 -22.20
C TYR A 172 -13.06 -4.39 -21.26
N GLY A 173 -11.87 -4.88 -20.96
CA GLY A 173 -10.83 -4.18 -20.19
C GLY A 173 -10.20 -2.99 -20.91
N SER A 174 -10.63 -2.65 -22.14
CA SER A 174 -10.26 -1.37 -22.76
C SER A 174 -11.20 -0.22 -22.37
N ALA A 175 -12.44 -0.49 -21.94
CA ALA A 175 -13.44 0.55 -21.63
C ALA A 175 -13.79 0.59 -20.12
N CYS A 176 -13.87 -0.57 -19.48
CA CYS A 176 -14.17 -0.68 -18.04
C CYS A 176 -12.98 -0.25 -17.17
N LEU A 177 -11.74 -0.55 -17.59
CA LEU A 177 -10.53 -0.04 -16.92
C LEU A 177 -10.49 1.47 -16.95
N THR A 178 -10.79 2.12 -18.09
CA THR A 178 -10.69 3.57 -18.20
C THR A 178 -11.69 4.25 -17.29
N GLU A 179 -12.93 3.76 -17.22
CA GLU A 179 -13.94 4.33 -16.32
C GLU A 179 -13.60 4.09 -14.84
N HIS A 180 -13.18 2.88 -14.48
CA HIS A 180 -12.76 2.55 -13.11
C HIS A 180 -11.53 3.34 -12.68
N LEU A 181 -10.50 3.38 -13.52
CA LEU A 181 -9.30 4.20 -13.34
C LEU A 181 -9.62 5.68 -13.20
N THR A 182 -10.51 6.22 -14.05
CA THR A 182 -10.93 7.62 -13.95
C THR A 182 -11.59 7.90 -12.60
N LYS A 183 -12.34 6.94 -12.05
CA LYS A 183 -13.01 7.10 -10.75
C LYS A 183 -12.06 6.91 -9.58
N VAL A 184 -11.11 5.98 -9.66
CA VAL A 184 -10.00 5.84 -8.72
C VAL A 184 -9.17 7.12 -8.72
N GLU A 185 -8.77 7.61 -9.88
CA GLU A 185 -8.03 8.86 -10.04
C GLU A 185 -8.82 10.04 -9.47
N ARG A 186 -10.14 10.12 -9.72
CA ARG A 186 -11.00 11.16 -9.13
C ARG A 186 -11.04 11.07 -7.60
N PHE A 187 -11.22 9.88 -7.04
CA PHE A 187 -11.19 9.66 -5.60
C PHE A 187 -9.85 10.06 -5.00
N LEU A 188 -8.75 9.71 -5.67
CA LEU A 188 -7.40 10.11 -5.23
C LEU A 188 -7.20 11.62 -5.33
N LYS A 189 -7.71 12.28 -6.37
CA LYS A 189 -7.71 13.75 -6.44
C LYS A 189 -8.55 14.39 -5.35
N ASP A 190 -9.65 13.75 -4.92
CA ASP A 190 -10.47 14.26 -3.82
C ASP A 190 -9.75 14.15 -2.47
N ILE A 191 -8.92 13.12 -2.28
CA ILE A 191 -8.15 12.89 -1.04
C ILE A 191 -6.79 13.61 -1.07
N PHE A 192 -6.16 13.73 -2.23
CA PHE A 192 -4.86 14.37 -2.47
C PHE A 192 -5.02 15.54 -3.47
N PRO A 193 -5.76 16.59 -3.14
CA PRO A 193 -6.13 17.64 -4.10
C PRO A 193 -4.96 18.46 -4.65
N GLU A 194 -3.86 18.57 -3.90
CA GLU A 194 -2.67 19.32 -4.30
C GLU A 194 -1.62 18.45 -5.03
N SER A 195 -1.89 17.16 -5.27
CA SER A 195 -0.98 16.28 -6.01
C SER A 195 -0.83 16.76 -7.45
N SER A 196 0.41 17.12 -7.81
CA SER A 196 0.78 17.52 -9.18
C SER A 196 0.89 16.34 -10.14
N THR A 197 1.07 15.12 -9.62
CA THR A 197 1.27 13.91 -10.41
C THR A 197 0.69 12.68 -9.68
N ILE A 198 -0.50 12.27 -10.11
CA ILE A 198 -1.07 10.97 -9.76
C ILE A 198 -0.77 10.00 -10.90
N LYS A 199 0.03 8.98 -10.65
CA LYS A 199 0.33 7.90 -11.61
C LYS A 199 -0.31 6.62 -11.11
N VAL A 200 -1.45 6.27 -11.69
CA VAL A 200 -2.03 4.94 -11.46
C VAL A 200 -1.41 4.00 -12.47
N GLN A 201 -0.60 3.04 -11.99
CA GLN A 201 0.04 2.05 -12.85
C GLN A 201 -0.72 0.72 -12.75
N HIS A 202 -1.16 0.20 -13.89
CA HIS A 202 -1.60 -1.19 -13.98
C HIS A 202 -0.43 -2.08 -14.35
N SER A 203 -0.25 -3.13 -13.57
CA SER A 203 0.57 -4.26 -13.96
C SER A 203 -0.33 -5.32 -14.56
N PHE A 204 -0.19 -5.52 -15.87
CA PHE A 204 -0.58 -6.74 -16.51
C PHE A 204 0.70 -7.51 -16.81
N ARG A 205 0.83 -8.73 -16.29
CA ARG A 205 1.64 -9.75 -16.95
C ARG A 205 0.65 -10.73 -17.57
N CYS A 206 0.65 -10.77 -18.91
CA CYS A 206 0.08 -11.84 -19.70
C CYS A 206 0.92 -13.12 -19.53
#